data_AF-A0A972X8D0-F1
#
_entry.id   AF-A0A972X8D0-F1
#
_cell.length_a   1.000
_cell.length_b   1.000
_cell.length_c   1.000
_cell.angle_alpha   90.00
_cell.angle_beta   90.00
_cell.angle_gamma   90.00
#
_symmetry.space_group_name_H-M   'P 1'
#
loop_
_entity.id
_entity.type
_entity.pdbx_description
1 polymer ?
#
loop_
_entity_poly.entity_id
_entity_poly.type
_entity_poly.pdbx_seq_one_letter_code
_entity_poly.pdbx_strand_id
1 'polypeptide(L)'
;MTFSAHERADSLKHLPPLEAISTWLGEDFSHRDEYNLTTAILRDRRILLDDDEISLLVHKARDKGTTAAAVLELLVRAAADEAPYAVGSTTA
;
A
#
# COMPACT_ATOMS: atom_id res chain seq x y z
N MET A 1 -18.82 -19.90 -0.67
CA MET A 1 -19.53 -18.63 -0.98
C MET A 1 -18.54 -17.74 -1.68
N THR A 2 -18.78 -17.38 -2.94
CA THR A 2 -17.97 -16.41 -3.68
C THR A 2 -18.51 -15.03 -3.31
N PHE A 3 -17.73 -14.26 -2.56
CA PHE A 3 -18.06 -12.87 -2.26
C PHE A 3 -18.15 -12.07 -3.56
N SER A 4 -19.14 -11.20 -3.67
CA SER A 4 -19.23 -10.27 -4.80
C SER A 4 -18.02 -9.33 -4.79
N ALA A 5 -17.54 -8.86 -5.94
CA ALA A 5 -16.41 -7.91 -6.01
C ALA A 5 -16.58 -6.74 -5.02
N HIS A 6 -17.82 -6.27 -4.84
CA HIS A 6 -18.21 -5.23 -3.89
C HIS A 6 -17.99 -5.59 -2.41
N GLU A 7 -18.28 -6.82 -1.99
CA GLU A 7 -18.10 -7.28 -0.61
C GLU A 7 -16.62 -7.51 -0.29
N ARG A 8 -15.84 -7.93 -1.30
CA ARG A 8 -14.39 -8.07 -1.20
C ARG A 8 -13.70 -6.71 -1.09
N ALA A 9 -14.15 -5.74 -1.89
CA ALA A 9 -13.71 -4.35 -1.83
C ALA A 9 -13.87 -3.75 -0.43
N ASP A 10 -15.07 -3.87 0.14
CA ASP A 10 -15.35 -3.29 1.46
C ASP A 10 -14.54 -3.97 2.57
N SER A 11 -14.20 -5.25 2.39
CA SER A 11 -13.34 -5.99 3.31
C SER A 11 -11.87 -5.56 3.25
N LEU A 12 -11.36 -5.08 2.11
CA LEU A 12 -9.95 -4.67 1.95
C LEU A 12 -9.55 -3.64 3.00
N LYS A 13 -10.38 -2.62 3.24
CA LYS A 13 -10.10 -1.56 4.21
C LYS A 13 -9.93 -2.08 5.63
N HIS A 14 -10.41 -3.29 5.93
CA HIS A 14 -10.33 -3.92 7.24
C HIS A 14 -9.14 -4.88 7.39
N LEU A 15 -8.51 -5.28 6.29
CA LEU A 15 -7.38 -6.20 6.30
C LEU A 15 -6.09 -5.51 6.82
N PRO A 16 -5.14 -6.30 7.36
CA PRO A 16 -3.80 -5.79 7.61
C PRO A 16 -3.11 -5.44 6.27
N PRO A 17 -2.17 -4.48 6.26
CA PRO A 17 -1.54 -3.96 5.04
C PRO A 17 -1.03 -5.05 4.09
N LEU A 18 -0.35 -6.06 4.63
CA LEU A 18 0.20 -7.16 3.83
C LEU A 18 -0.91 -8.01 3.17
N GLU A 19 -1.99 -8.30 3.88
CA GLU A 19 -3.12 -9.05 3.34
C GLU A 19 -3.94 -8.22 2.35
N ALA A 20 -4.08 -6.92 2.58
CA ALA A 20 -4.72 -6.01 1.65
C ALA A 20 -3.96 -5.97 0.31
N ILE A 21 -2.63 -5.84 0.36
CA ILE A 21 -1.78 -5.88 -0.84
C ILE A 21 -1.82 -7.27 -1.50
N SER A 22 -1.76 -8.35 -0.71
CA SER A 22 -1.83 -9.72 -1.27
C SER A 22 -3.16 -9.97 -1.98
N THR A 23 -4.26 -9.51 -1.39
CA THR A 23 -5.59 -9.58 -2.00
C THR A 23 -5.63 -8.72 -3.25
N TRP A 24 -5.03 -7.52 -3.22
CA TRP A 24 -4.91 -6.61 -4.36
C TRP A 24 -4.20 -7.22 -5.58
N LEU A 25 -3.11 -7.96 -5.34
CA LEU A 25 -2.31 -8.54 -6.43
C LEU A 25 -2.96 -9.77 -7.05
N GLY A 26 -3.83 -10.47 -6.30
CA GLY A 26 -4.45 -11.73 -6.71
C GLY A 26 -5.74 -11.61 -7.52
N GLU A 27 -6.30 -10.41 -7.65
CA GLU A 27 -7.61 -10.18 -8.25
C GLU A 27 -7.58 -9.00 -9.23
N ASP A 28 -8.59 -8.90 -10.09
CA ASP A 28 -8.76 -7.78 -11.01
C ASP A 28 -9.64 -6.71 -10.36
N PHE A 29 -9.06 -5.55 -10.04
CA PHE A 29 -9.71 -4.52 -9.24
C PHE A 29 -10.15 -3.31 -10.06
N SER A 30 -11.22 -2.69 -9.57
CA SER A 30 -11.79 -1.43 -10.03
C SER A 30 -11.26 -0.24 -9.22
N HIS A 31 -11.45 0.99 -9.70
CA HIS A 31 -11.08 2.23 -8.98
C HIS A 31 -11.62 2.31 -7.54
N ARG A 32 -12.75 1.67 -7.24
CA ARG A 32 -13.34 1.71 -5.89
C ARG A 32 -12.54 0.91 -4.87
N ASP A 33 -11.78 -0.05 -5.38
CA ASP A 33 -10.98 -0.95 -4.57
C ASP A 33 -9.62 -0.31 -4.22
N GLU A 34 -9.14 0.59 -5.08
CA GLU A 34 -7.89 1.36 -4.90
C GLU A 34 -7.94 2.21 -3.63
N TYR A 35 -9.07 2.89 -3.40
CA TYR A 35 -9.32 3.65 -2.17
C TYR A 35 -9.34 2.76 -0.90
N ASN A 36 -9.89 1.55 -1.00
CA ASN A 36 -9.93 0.64 0.15
C ASN A 36 -8.55 0.03 0.44
N LEU A 37 -7.74 -0.17 -0.60
CA LEU A 37 -6.34 -0.57 -0.47
C LEU A 37 -5.52 0.52 0.22
N THR A 38 -5.57 1.78 -0.25
CA THR A 38 -4.80 2.88 0.39
C THR A 38 -5.21 3.05 1.85
N THR A 39 -6.51 3.00 2.13
CA THR A 39 -7.04 3.03 3.51
C THR A 39 -6.47 1.91 4.40
N ALA A 40 -6.29 0.71 3.85
CA ALA A 40 -5.70 -0.42 4.59
C ALA A 40 -4.19 -0.23 4.80
N ILE A 41 -3.48 0.25 3.78
CA ILE A 41 -2.03 0.51 3.82
C ILE A 41 -1.69 1.60 4.84
N LEU A 42 -2.45 2.69 4.88
CA LEU A 42 -2.29 3.81 5.82
C LEU A 42 -2.46 3.42 7.29
N ARG A 43 -2.94 2.21 7.59
CA ARG A 43 -2.94 1.67 8.95
C ARG A 43 -1.54 1.28 9.42
N ASP A 44 -0.61 1.02 8.51
CA ASP A 44 0.80 0.85 8.85
C ASP A 44 1.40 2.22 9.15
N ARG A 45 1.65 2.50 10.43
CA ARG A 45 2.23 3.78 10.87
C ARG A 45 3.63 4.05 10.34
N ARG A 46 4.29 3.06 9.71
CA ARG A 46 5.58 3.24 9.05
C ARG A 46 5.43 3.86 7.66
N ILE A 47 4.22 3.90 7.12
CA ILE A 47 3.94 4.44 5.78
C ILE A 47 3.36 5.84 5.98
N LEU A 48 4.14 6.84 5.60
CA LEU A 48 3.80 8.27 5.68
C LEU A 48 3.66 8.89 4.28
N LEU A 49 3.30 8.07 3.31
CA LEU A 49 3.07 8.46 1.92
C LEU A 49 1.62 8.94 1.74
N ASP A 50 1.40 9.78 0.74
CA ASP A 50 0.04 10.13 0.33
C ASP A 50 -0.63 9.00 -0.48
N ASP A 51 -1.95 9.14 -0.69
CA ASP A 51 -2.75 8.15 -1.42
C ASP A 51 -2.25 7.93 -2.86
N ASP A 52 -1.82 9.01 -3.55
CA ASP A 52 -1.37 8.97 -4.94
C ASP A 52 -0.02 8.23 -5.05
N GLU A 53 0.89 8.47 -4.11
CA GLU A 53 2.17 7.78 -4.00
C GLU A 53 1.98 6.28 -3.72
N ILE A 54 1.11 5.94 -2.77
CA ILE A 54 0.80 4.55 -2.45
C ILE A 54 0.24 3.85 -3.69
N SER A 55 -0.75 4.44 -4.35
CA SER A 55 -1.33 3.91 -5.58
C SER A 55 -0.27 3.70 -6.66
N LEU A 56 0.54 4.72 -6.94
CA LEU A 56 1.58 4.65 -7.96
C LEU A 56 2.57 3.50 -7.70
N LEU A 57 3.00 3.35 -6.45
CA LEU A 57 3.97 2.34 -6.05
C LEU A 57 3.39 0.92 -6.13
N VAL A 58 2.14 0.72 -5.69
CA VAL A 58 1.47 -0.58 -5.79
C VAL A 58 1.24 -0.96 -7.25
N HIS A 59 0.83 -0.03 -8.11
CA HIS A 59 0.66 -0.28 -9.55
C HIS A 59 1.99 -0.68 -10.21
N LYS A 60 3.07 0.08 -9.97
CA LYS A 60 4.41 -0.27 -10.47
C LYS A 60 4.87 -1.65 -9.99
N ALA A 61 4.50 -2.03 -8.77
CA ALA A 61 4.87 -3.31 -8.17
C ALA A 61 4.07 -4.47 -8.78
N ARG A 62 2.78 -4.27 -9.08
CA ARG A 62 1.93 -5.22 -9.83
C ARG A 62 2.48 -5.47 -11.22
N ASP A 63 2.81 -4.41 -11.96
CA ASP A 63 3.34 -4.51 -13.33
C ASP A 63 4.67 -5.27 -13.39
N LYS A 64 5.46 -5.20 -12.31
CA LYS A 64 6.71 -5.95 -12.15
C LYS A 64 6.52 -7.40 -11.67
N GLY A 65 5.29 -7.83 -11.39
CA GLY A 65 4.99 -9.17 -10.87
C GLY A 65 5.60 -9.43 -9.49
N THR A 66 5.64 -8.41 -8.62
CA THR A 66 6.25 -8.53 -7.29
C THR A 66 5.31 -9.12 -6.25
N THR A 67 5.87 -9.62 -5.14
CA THR A 67 5.10 -10.19 -4.03
C THR A 67 4.58 -9.09 -3.10
N ALA A 68 3.49 -9.38 -2.37
CA ALA A 68 2.91 -8.43 -1.43
C ALA A 68 3.89 -7.92 -0.36
N ALA A 69 4.79 -8.80 0.11
CA ALA A 69 5.85 -8.42 1.04
C ALA A 69 6.83 -7.42 0.42
N ALA A 70 7.23 -7.64 -0.85
CA ALA A 70 8.10 -6.73 -1.57
C ALA A 70 7.44 -5.37 -1.81
N VAL A 71 6.14 -5.33 -2.08
CA VAL A 71 5.38 -4.07 -2.19
C VAL A 71 5.35 -3.34 -0.86
N LEU A 72 5.06 -4.04 0.25
CA LEU A 72 5.04 -3.43 1.57
C LEU A 72 6.41 -2.87 1.97
N GLU A 73 7.49 -3.62 1.71
CA GLU A 73 8.85 -3.13 1.93
C GLU A 73 9.17 -1.91 1.06
N LEU A 74 8.70 -1.89 -0.19
CA LEU A 74 8.89 -0.76 -1.08
C LEU A 74 8.17 0.48 -0.57
N LEU A 75 6.94 0.34 -0.07
CA LEU A 75 6.17 1.45 0.53
C LEU A 75 6.85 1.96 1.80
N VAL A 76 7.34 1.07 2.66
CA VAL A 76 8.08 1.46 3.88
C VAL A 76 9.40 2.16 3.53
N ARG A 77 10.12 1.70 2.49
CA ARG A 77 11.34 2.35 2.02
C ARG A 77 11.06 3.72 1.44
N ALA A 78 10.04 3.84 0.59
CA ALA A 78 9.65 5.12 0.02
C ALA A 78 9.22 6.12 1.09
N ALA A 79 8.43 5.68 2.09
CA ALA A 79 8.06 6.52 3.24
C ALA A 79 9.28 6.99 4.06
N ALA A 80 10.34 6.17 4.12
CA ALA A 80 11.58 6.55 4.80
C ALA A 80 12.46 7.49 3.98
N ASP A 81 12.37 7.43 2.64
CA ASP A 81 13.11 8.28 1.71
C ASP A 81 12.46 9.67 1.56
N GLU A 82 11.12 9.72 1.56
CA GLU A 82 10.29 10.94 1.52
C GLU A 82 10.30 11.71 2.85
N ALA A 83 10.86 11.18 3.95
CA ALA A 83 10.95 11.89 5.22
C ALA A 83 11.92 13.11 5.11
N PRO A 84 11.43 14.36 5.00
CA PRO A 84 12.32 15.50 4.87
C PRO A 84 12.63 16.00 6.28
N TYR A 85 13.91 16.07 6.64
CA TYR A 85 14.42 16.88 7.75
C TYR A 85 13.86 16.57 9.16
N ALA A 86 14.36 15.51 9.79
CA ALA A 86 14.21 15.35 11.24
C ALA A 86 15.47 14.86 11.97
N VAL A 87 16.69 15.25 11.56
CA VAL A 87 17.81 15.46 12.50
C VAL A 87 18.70 16.57 11.96
N GLY A 88 18.92 17.58 12.80
CA GLY A 88 19.74 18.74 12.52
C GLY A 88 21.24 18.45 12.37
N SER A 89 21.94 19.55 12.12
CA SER A 89 23.39 19.72 12.01
C SER A 89 24.26 18.88 12.95
N THR A 90 25.54 18.75 12.52
CA THR A 90 26.76 18.51 13.33
C THR A 90 27.07 17.02 13.51
N THR A 91 28.20 16.47 13.06
CA THR A 91 29.64 16.81 13.23
C THR A 91 30.41 15.85 12.29
N ALA A 92 31.60 16.06 11.75
CA ALA A 92 32.70 17.01 11.94
C ALA A 92 33.51 17.10 10.64
#